data_AF-A0A453B1W2-F1
#
_entry.id   AF-A0A453B1W2-F1
#
_cell.length_a   1.000
_cell.length_b   1.000
_cell.length_c   1.000
_cell.angle_alpha   90.00
_cell.angle_beta   90.00
_cell.angle_gamma   90.00
#
_symmetry.space_group_name_H-M   'P 1'
#
loop_
_entity.id
_entity.type
_entity.pdbx_description
1 polymer ?
#
loop_
_entity_poly.entity_id
_entity_poly.type
_entity_poly.pdbx_seq_one_letter_code
_entity_poly.pdbx_strand_id
1 'polypeptide(L)'
;MATGGLYEQGSAGPASSTNSQLQTITQVSSFRDSKSDDKRFYIFSPTKALKLKTYSKDDRVSVVEALVLVRSVYSLRSLSGRITLVQSDISILTARNQNRMHQEALNETLIQD
;
A
#
# COMPACT_ATOMS: atom_id res chain seq x y z
N MET A 1 38.69 -14.82 -46.93
CA MET A 1 38.84 -15.14 -45.50
C MET A 1 38.25 -13.98 -44.72
N ALA A 2 37.04 -14.14 -44.20
CA ALA A 2 36.31 -13.12 -43.44
C ALA A 2 35.85 -13.75 -42.13
N THR A 3 36.35 -13.19 -41.04
CA THR A 3 36.13 -13.54 -39.64
C THR A 3 34.86 -12.84 -39.13
N GLY A 4 34.12 -13.52 -38.25
CA GLY A 4 33.28 -12.86 -37.24
C GLY A 4 31.78 -12.92 -37.50
N GLY A 5 31.07 -13.58 -36.59
CA GLY A 5 29.61 -13.60 -36.52
C GLY A 5 29.14 -14.48 -35.37
N LEU A 6 29.41 -14.05 -34.14
CA LEU A 6 28.84 -14.61 -32.91
C LEU A 6 27.31 -14.53 -33.00
N TYR A 7 26.64 -15.67 -32.84
CA TYR A 7 25.21 -15.68 -32.55
C TYR A 7 25.03 -15.16 -31.12
N GLU A 8 24.39 -14.00 -30.96
CA GLU A 8 23.93 -13.54 -29.66
C GLU A 8 22.82 -14.48 -29.18
N GLN A 9 23.10 -15.15 -28.07
CA GLN A 9 22.14 -15.96 -27.33
C GLN A 9 21.11 -15.00 -26.71
N GLY A 10 19.94 -14.93 -27.34
CA GLY A 10 18.79 -14.17 -26.86
C GLY A 10 18.46 -14.57 -25.42
N SER A 11 18.83 -13.70 -24.48
CA SER A 11 18.45 -13.82 -23.08
C SER A 11 16.94 -13.53 -23.01
N ALA A 12 16.16 -14.59 -22.78
CA ALA A 12 14.75 -14.48 -22.47
C ALA A 12 14.63 -13.61 -21.21
N GLY A 13 14.25 -12.34 -21.40
CA GLY A 13 14.04 -11.41 -20.30
C GLY A 13 13.04 -11.99 -19.29
N PRO A 14 13.19 -11.70 -17.99
CA PRO A 14 12.26 -12.17 -17.00
C PRO A 14 10.88 -11.61 -17.35
N ALA A 15 9.94 -12.51 -17.64
CA ALA A 15 8.52 -12.18 -17.66
C ALA A 15 8.22 -11.48 -16.33
N SER A 16 8.00 -10.17 -16.40
CA SER A 16 7.58 -9.37 -15.27
C SER A 16 6.19 -9.85 -14.88
N SER A 17 6.15 -10.90 -14.06
CA SER A 17 4.97 -11.31 -13.32
C SER A 17 4.71 -10.20 -12.32
N THR A 18 4.10 -9.13 -12.81
CA THR A 18 3.49 -8.11 -11.98
C THR A 18 2.38 -8.82 -11.21
N ASN A 19 2.76 -9.29 -10.02
CA ASN A 19 1.84 -9.83 -9.03
C ASN A 19 0.69 -8.84 -8.87
N SER A 20 -0.51 -9.39 -8.91
CA SER A 20 -1.75 -8.72 -9.25
C SER A 20 -2.02 -7.53 -8.33
N GLN A 21 -2.09 -6.34 -8.94
CA GLN A 21 -3.06 -5.29 -8.60
C GLN A 21 -3.26 -5.02 -7.09
N LEU A 22 -2.34 -4.26 -6.49
CA LEU A 22 -2.71 -3.40 -5.36
C LEU A 22 -3.62 -2.28 -5.89
N GLN A 23 -4.93 -2.55 -5.93
CA GLN A 23 -5.92 -1.55 -6.33
C GLN A 23 -6.13 -0.58 -5.17
N THR A 24 -5.55 0.62 -5.28
CA THR A 24 -5.81 1.71 -4.35
C THR A 24 -7.26 2.19 -4.50
N ILE A 25 -8.05 2.05 -3.44
CA ILE A 25 -9.41 2.60 -3.38
C ILE A 25 -9.32 4.04 -2.90
N THR A 26 -9.46 4.99 -3.82
CA THR A 26 -9.45 6.42 -3.53
C THR A 26 -10.79 6.96 -3.01
N GLN A 27 -11.90 6.26 -3.27
CA GLN A 27 -13.23 6.69 -2.84
C GLN A 27 -14.08 5.53 -2.35
N VAL A 28 -14.28 5.45 -1.04
CA VAL A 28 -15.20 4.48 -0.42
C VAL A 28 -16.61 5.09 -0.38
N SER A 29 -17.59 4.39 -0.93
CA SER A 29 -19.02 4.77 -0.88
C SER A 29 -19.71 4.16 0.33
N SER A 30 -19.52 2.86 0.59
CA SER A 30 -20.18 2.15 1.70
C SER A 30 -19.43 0.92 2.20
N PHE A 31 -19.74 0.52 3.43
CA PHE A 31 -19.33 -0.73 4.07
C PHE A 31 -20.55 -1.63 4.23
N ARG A 32 -20.44 -2.94 3.95
CA ARG A 32 -21.53 -3.91 4.16
C ARG A 32 -21.02 -5.21 4.72
N ASP A 33 -21.76 -5.78 5.65
CA ASP A 33 -21.50 -7.12 6.17
C ASP A 33 -22.00 -8.21 5.20
N SER A 34 -21.31 -9.36 5.22
CA SER A 34 -21.79 -10.55 4.55
C SER A 34 -22.92 -11.21 5.33
N LYS A 35 -23.98 -11.62 4.62
CA LYS A 35 -25.13 -12.31 5.21
C LYS A 35 -24.84 -13.78 5.56
N SER A 36 -23.84 -14.39 4.92
CA SER A 36 -23.59 -15.84 4.99
C SER A 36 -22.32 -16.21 5.76
N ASP A 37 -21.46 -15.24 6.05
CA ASP A 37 -20.17 -15.45 6.73
C ASP A 37 -19.90 -14.21 7.57
N ASP A 38 -19.95 -14.35 8.89
CA ASP A 38 -19.82 -13.24 9.85
C ASP A 38 -18.41 -12.64 9.92
N LYS A 39 -17.43 -13.31 9.31
CA LYS A 39 -16.04 -12.87 9.16
C LYS A 39 -15.80 -12.11 7.85
N ARG A 40 -16.78 -12.06 6.95
CA ARG A 40 -16.66 -11.39 5.64
C ARG A 40 -17.40 -10.07 5.63
N PHE A 41 -16.80 -9.09 4.96
CA PHE A 41 -17.41 -7.81 4.71
C PHE A 41 -16.94 -7.24 3.37
N TYR A 42 -17.61 -6.18 2.93
CA TYR A 42 -17.44 -5.57 1.63
C TYR A 42 -17.23 -4.07 1.77
N ILE A 43 -16.28 -3.56 0.99
CA ILE A 43 -16.08 -2.13 0.80
C ILE A 43 -16.47 -1.81 -0.64
N PHE A 44 -17.51 -1.01 -0.81
CA PHE A 44 -17.95 -0.56 -2.13
C PHE A 44 -17.33 0.80 -2.45
N SER A 45 -16.85 0.92 -3.68
CA SER A 45 -16.50 2.17 -4.36
C SER A 45 -17.40 2.32 -5.60
N PRO A 46 -17.39 3.48 -6.29
CA PRO A 46 -18.25 3.67 -7.45
C PRO A 46 -18.06 2.64 -8.56
N THR A 47 -16.84 2.14 -8.74
CA THR A 47 -16.50 1.24 -9.84
C THR A 47 -16.23 -0.19 -9.41
N LYS A 48 -16.02 -0.44 -8.10
CA LYS A 48 -15.58 -1.74 -7.60
C LYS A 48 -16.14 -2.07 -6.23
N ALA A 49 -16.07 -3.35 -5.90
CA ALA A 49 -16.34 -3.86 -4.56
C ALA A 49 -15.14 -4.71 -4.11
N LEU A 50 -14.49 -4.29 -3.02
CA LEU A 50 -13.45 -5.08 -2.37
C LEU A 50 -14.10 -6.03 -1.37
N LYS A 51 -13.75 -7.30 -1.48
CA LYS A 51 -14.25 -8.38 -0.62
C LYS A 51 -13.16 -8.74 0.38
N LEU A 52 -13.44 -8.63 1.67
CA LEU A 52 -12.47 -8.88 2.73
C LEU A 52 -12.97 -9.98 3.66
N LYS A 53 -12.03 -10.70 4.27
CA LYS A 53 -12.28 -11.74 5.27
C LYS A 53 -11.31 -11.56 6.43
N THR A 54 -11.82 -11.57 7.65
CA THR A 54 -11.04 -11.54 8.89
C THR A 54 -10.92 -12.94 9.51
N TYR A 55 -10.13 -13.05 10.58
CA TYR A 55 -9.95 -14.30 11.33
C TYR A 55 -11.16 -14.62 12.21
N SER A 56 -11.75 -13.60 12.83
CA SER A 56 -12.94 -13.70 13.68
C SER A 56 -14.00 -12.63 13.36
N LYS A 57 -15.20 -12.81 13.91
CA LYS A 57 -16.29 -11.82 13.84
C LYS A 57 -15.91 -10.53 14.59
N ASP A 58 -15.27 -10.66 15.75
CA ASP A 58 -14.83 -9.50 16.55
C ASP A 58 -13.76 -8.69 15.81
N ASP A 59 -12.80 -9.36 15.16
CA ASP A 59 -11.84 -8.67 14.29
C ASP A 59 -12.54 -7.91 13.17
N ARG A 60 -13.60 -8.48 12.59
CA ARG A 60 -14.39 -7.79 11.55
C ARG A 60 -15.06 -6.54 12.11
N VAL A 61 -15.65 -6.60 13.30
CA VAL A 61 -16.22 -5.42 13.98
C VAL A 61 -15.14 -4.35 14.13
N SER A 62 -14.02 -4.70 14.75
CA SER A 62 -12.91 -3.79 15.07
C SER A 62 -12.33 -3.15 13.80
N VAL A 63 -12.10 -3.94 12.74
CA VAL A 63 -11.60 -3.43 11.46
C VAL A 63 -12.60 -2.48 10.80
N VAL A 64 -13.89 -2.82 10.76
CA VAL A 64 -14.90 -1.94 10.14
C VAL A 64 -15.03 -0.63 10.91
N GLU A 65 -15.03 -0.67 12.24
CA GLU A 65 -15.06 0.53 13.09
C GLU A 65 -13.84 1.42 12.86
N ALA A 66 -12.63 0.84 12.86
CA ALA A 66 -11.40 1.55 12.57
C ALA A 66 -11.45 2.22 11.19
N LEU A 67 -11.95 1.51 10.16
CA LEU A 67 -12.09 2.05 8.81
C LEU A 67 -13.11 3.19 8.73
N VAL A 68 -14.23 3.10 9.46
CA VAL A 68 -15.23 4.18 9.55
C VAL A 68 -14.64 5.41 10.23
N LEU A 69 -13.89 5.24 11.32
CA LEU A 69 -13.21 6.33 12.02
C LEU A 69 -12.16 7.00 11.12
N VAL A 70 -11.30 6.21 10.49
CA VAL A 70 -10.32 6.69 9.51
C VAL A 70 -11.03 7.46 8.40
N ARG A 71 -12.08 6.90 7.80
CA ARG A 71 -12.86 7.59 6.77
C ARG A 71 -13.41 8.92 7.27
N SER A 72 -13.98 8.97 8.47
CA SER A 72 -14.47 10.22 9.07
C SER A 72 -13.37 11.26 9.19
N VAL A 73 -12.20 10.91 9.76
CA VAL A 73 -11.06 11.82 9.91
C VAL A 73 -10.55 12.33 8.56
N TYR A 74 -10.44 11.45 7.57
CA TYR A 74 -10.01 11.83 6.22
C TYR A 74 -11.08 12.64 5.49
N SER A 75 -12.37 12.35 5.65
CA SER A 75 -13.45 13.15 5.06
C SER A 75 -13.53 14.55 5.68
N LEU A 76 -13.41 14.67 7.01
CA LEU A 76 -13.35 15.95 7.71
C LEU A 76 -12.11 16.77 7.29
N ARG A 77 -10.96 16.11 7.15
CA ARG A 77 -9.71 16.75 6.73
C ARG A 77 -9.69 17.09 5.23
N SER A 78 -10.41 16.33 4.40
CA SER A 78 -10.65 16.59 2.97
C SER A 78 -11.50 17.85 2.80
N LEU A 79 -12.58 17.95 3.58
CA LEU A 79 -13.43 19.14 3.60
C LEU A 79 -12.69 20.38 4.09
N SER A 80 -11.70 20.22 4.98
CA SER A 80 -10.81 21.28 5.44
C SER A 80 -9.73 21.69 4.41
N GLY A 81 -9.70 21.11 3.21
CA GLY A 81 -8.77 21.50 2.12
C GLY A 81 -7.30 21.09 2.33
N ARG A 82 -6.99 20.23 3.31
CA ARG A 82 -5.60 19.89 3.71
C ARG A 82 -5.08 18.56 3.14
N ILE A 83 -5.78 17.91 2.19
CA ILE A 83 -5.44 16.56 1.68
C ILE A 83 -4.58 16.55 0.41
N THR A 84 -4.13 17.69 -0.10
CA THR A 84 -2.98 17.69 -1.03
C THR A 84 -1.66 17.35 -0.34
N LEU A 85 -1.64 17.28 1.01
CA LEU A 85 -0.46 17.26 1.87
C LEU A 85 -0.26 15.90 2.59
N VAL A 86 -0.82 14.79 2.07
CA VAL A 86 -0.75 13.49 2.76
C VAL A 86 0.16 12.49 2.05
N GLN A 87 0.11 12.40 0.72
CA GLN A 87 1.00 11.47 0.01
C GLN A 87 2.45 11.98 -0.04
N SER A 88 2.63 13.25 -0.42
CA SER A 88 3.94 13.90 -0.50
C SER A 88 4.63 13.96 0.85
N ASP A 89 3.91 14.30 1.91
CA ASP A 89 4.50 14.58 3.20
C ASP A 89 4.84 13.31 3.96
N ILE A 90 4.05 12.24 3.80
CA ILE A 90 4.42 10.91 4.28
C ILE A 90 5.67 10.42 3.54
N SER A 91 5.76 10.62 2.22
CA SER A 91 6.97 10.28 1.45
C SER A 91 8.20 11.11 1.88
N ILE A 92 8.05 12.41 2.15
CA ILE A 92 9.14 13.29 2.61
C ILE A 92 9.61 12.90 4.01
N LEU A 93 8.68 12.63 4.94
CA LEU A 93 9.02 12.21 6.31
C LEU A 93 9.70 10.84 6.33
N THR A 94 9.25 9.91 5.49
CA THR A 94 9.88 8.58 5.35
C THR A 94 11.28 8.71 4.79
N ALA A 95 11.48 9.50 3.73
CA ALA A 95 12.81 9.75 3.16
C ALA A 95 13.75 10.40 4.20
N ARG A 96 13.26 11.38 4.97
CA ARG A 96 14.07 12.03 6.02
C ARG A 96 14.43 11.09 7.17
N ASN A 97 13.52 10.23 7.59
CA ASN A 97 13.76 9.23 8.63
C ASN A 97 14.76 8.17 8.16
N GLN A 98 14.62 7.68 6.93
CA GLN A 98 15.58 6.75 6.31
C GLN A 98 16.98 7.37 6.24
N ASN A 99 17.11 8.63 5.80
CA ASN A 99 18.42 9.31 5.77
C ASN A 99 19.06 9.39 7.15
N ARG A 100 18.27 9.68 8.20
CA ARG A 100 18.78 9.69 9.59
C ARG A 100 19.25 8.31 10.04
N MET A 101 18.45 7.27 9.80
CA MET A 101 18.80 5.90 10.18
C MET A 101 20.09 5.44 9.49
N HIS A 102 20.28 5.79 8.21
CA HIS A 102 21.53 5.48 7.49
C HIS A 102 22.71 6.27 8.06
N GLN A 103 22.53 7.55 8.41
CA GLN A 103 23.60 8.32 9.06
C GLN A 103 23.95 7.78 10.45
N GLU A 104 22.95 7.41 11.25
CA GLU A 104 23.13 6.82 12.58
C GLU A 104 23.84 5.45 12.49
N ALA A 105 23.48 4.60 11.51
CA ALA A 105 24.17 3.33 11.25
C ALA A 105 25.63 3.49 10.82
N LEU A 106 25.93 4.49 9.99
CA LEU A 106 27.30 4.82 9.59
C LEU A 106 28.12 5.37 10.78
N ASN A 107 27.49 6.11 11.69
CA ASN A 107 28.13 6.60 12.91
C ASN A 107 28.39 5.48 13.93
N GLU A 108 27.50 4.49 14.06
CA GLU A 108 27.72 3.34 14.95
C GLU A 108 28.87 2.44 14.46
N THR A 109 29.07 2.33 13.15
CA THR A 109 30.17 1.54 12.55
C THR A 109 31.55 2.19 12.76
N LEU A 110 31.61 3.49 13.09
CA LEU A 110 32.84 4.23 13.37
C LEU A 110 33.28 4.14 14.84
N ILE A 111 32.39 3.71 15.76
CA ILE A 111 32.65 3.65 17.21
C ILE A 111 33.25 2.29 17.63
N GLN A 112 33.58 1.41 16.68
CA GLN A 112 34.35 0.19 16.94
C GLN A 112 35.78 0.31 16.37
N ASP A 113 36.67 0.93 17.14
CA ASP A 113 38.13 0.73 17.10
C ASP A 113 38.64 0.60 18.55
#